data_AF-A0A6J4HV81-F1
#
_entry.id   AF-A0A6J4HV81-F1
#
_cell.length_a   1.000
_cell.length_b   1.000
_cell.length_c   1.000
_cell.angle_alpha   90.00
_cell.angle_beta   90.00
_cell.angle_gamma   90.00
#
_symmetry.space_group_name_H-M   'P 1'
#
loop_
_entity.id
_entity.type
_entity.pdbx_description
1 polymer ?
#
loop_
_entity_poly.entity_id
_entity_poly.type
_entity_poly.pdbx_seq_one_letter_code
_entity_poly.pdbx_strand_id
1 'polypeptide(L)'
;MVALRSDAQVTSRHLATDEQGSGLRATWRPNLGFVNLSLWSGQRCTSTFHLTPVEAGKLVGFLASSLASAAPERRVNPLSAVPPSGPPASTLATARPGEAVRRRVADELERLAHRLRP
;
A
#
# COMPACT_ATOMS: atom_id res chain seq x y z
N MET A 1 30.57 2.82 -27.72
CA MET A 1 29.68 1.63 -27.74
C MET A 1 29.31 1.31 -26.30
N VAL A 2 28.21 1.90 -25.81
CA VAL A 2 27.76 1.73 -24.41
C VAL A 2 26.71 0.64 -24.38
N ALA A 3 26.93 -0.36 -23.54
CA ALA A 3 26.06 -1.52 -23.36
C ALA A 3 24.63 -1.08 -23.02
N LEU A 4 23.67 -1.57 -23.79
CA LEU A 4 22.24 -1.48 -23.50
C LEU A 4 22.02 -2.14 -22.13
N ARG A 5 21.68 -1.32 -21.13
CA ARG A 5 21.17 -1.83 -19.86
C ARG A 5 19.93 -2.67 -20.19
N SER A 6 20.01 -3.97 -19.92
CA SER A 6 18.86 -4.84 -19.98
C SER A 6 17.88 -4.40 -18.89
N ASP A 7 16.90 -3.59 -19.27
CA ASP A 7 15.67 -3.39 -18.51
C ASP A 7 14.95 -4.74 -18.48
N ALA A 8 15.33 -5.60 -17.53
CA ALA A 8 14.53 -6.73 -17.14
C ALA A 8 13.27 -6.18 -16.45
N GLN A 9 12.33 -5.71 -17.28
CA GLN A 9 11.05 -5.22 -16.80
C GLN A 9 10.32 -6.37 -16.13
N VAL A 10 10.06 -6.20 -14.84
CA VAL A 10 9.25 -7.12 -14.05
C VAL A 10 7.85 -7.11 -14.63
N THR A 11 7.57 -8.03 -15.55
CA THR A 11 6.22 -8.35 -16.00
C THR A 11 5.49 -8.97 -14.81
N SER A 12 4.88 -8.12 -13.98
CA SER A 12 4.04 -8.58 -12.89
C SER A 12 2.74 -9.13 -13.44
N ARG A 13 2.43 -10.37 -13.05
CA ARG A 13 1.18 -11.05 -13.39
C ARG A 13 0.51 -11.49 -12.10
N HIS A 14 -0.80 -11.31 -12.05
CA HIS A 14 -1.66 -11.84 -10.99
C HIS A 14 -2.76 -12.71 -11.60
N LEU A 15 -3.13 -13.78 -10.91
CA LEU A 15 -4.26 -14.64 -11.25
C LEU A 15 -5.09 -14.84 -9.98
N ALA A 16 -6.34 -14.41 -10.02
CA ALA A 16 -7.36 -14.77 -9.04
C ALA A 16 -8.28 -15.83 -9.66
N THR A 17 -8.59 -16.89 -8.93
CA THR A 17 -9.50 -17.96 -9.35
C THR A 17 -10.64 -18.10 -8.36
N ASP A 18 -11.84 -18.43 -8.85
CA ASP A 18 -12.97 -18.84 -8.03
C ASP A 18 -13.02 -20.36 -7.81
N GLU A 19 -14.01 -20.81 -7.04
CA GLU A 19 -14.21 -22.23 -6.73
C GLU A 19 -14.62 -23.06 -7.96
N GLN A 20 -15.22 -22.42 -8.96
CA GLN A 20 -15.66 -23.04 -10.20
C GLN A 20 -14.51 -23.16 -11.22
N GLY A 21 -13.30 -22.68 -10.88
CA GLY A 21 -12.13 -22.70 -11.75
C GLY A 21 -12.16 -21.64 -12.85
N SER A 22 -13.03 -20.63 -12.74
CA SER A 22 -12.92 -19.42 -13.55
C SER A 22 -11.86 -18.50 -12.96
N GLY A 23 -11.19 -17.73 -13.81
CA GLY A 23 -10.07 -16.90 -13.39
C GLY A 23 -10.04 -15.52 -14.01
N LEU A 24 -9.64 -14.54 -13.21
CA LEU A 24 -9.26 -13.20 -13.66
C LEU A 24 -7.74 -13.09 -13.65
N ARG A 25 -7.14 -12.86 -14.81
CA ARG A 25 -5.70 -12.68 -14.96
C ARG A 25 -5.39 -11.23 -15.29
N ALA A 26 -4.57 -10.60 -14.47
CA ALA A 26 -4.01 -9.27 -14.72
C ALA A 26 -2.55 -9.38 -15.12
N THR A 27 -2.15 -8.71 -16.20
CA THR A 27 -0.74 -8.65 -16.63
C THR A 27 -0.35 -7.21 -16.93
N TRP A 28 0.70 -6.72 -16.27
CA TRP A 28 1.25 -5.40 -16.56
C TRP A 28 2.16 -5.44 -17.79
N ARG A 29 1.91 -4.55 -18.77
CA ARG A 29 2.68 -4.44 -20.01
C ARG A 29 3.21 -3.01 -20.16
N PRO A 30 4.23 -2.61 -19.36
CA PRO A 30 4.70 -1.22 -19.32
C PRO A 30 5.18 -0.69 -20.68
N ASN A 31 5.90 -1.50 -21.47
CA ASN A 31 6.33 -1.11 -22.81
C ASN A 31 5.20 -0.82 -23.79
N LEU A 32 4.02 -1.41 -23.55
CA LEU A 32 2.84 -1.20 -24.40
C LEU A 32 1.86 -0.20 -23.76
N GLY A 33 2.15 0.30 -22.56
CA GLY A 33 1.36 1.32 -21.89
C GLY A 33 -0.03 0.86 -21.42
N PHE A 34 -0.25 -0.44 -21.21
CA PHE A 34 -1.56 -0.94 -20.73
C PHE A 34 -1.45 -2.10 -19.74
N VAL A 35 -2.53 -2.30 -18.98
CA VAL A 35 -2.80 -3.52 -18.20
C VAL A 35 -3.73 -4.41 -19.03
N ASN A 36 -3.35 -5.66 -19.24
CA ASN A 36 -4.25 -6.67 -19.82
C ASN A 36 -5.02 -7.35 -18.69
N LEU A 37 -6.35 -7.31 -18.75
CA LEU A 37 -7.23 -8.12 -17.91
C LEU A 37 -7.90 -9.17 -18.79
N SER A 38 -7.76 -10.44 -18.45
CA SER A 38 -8.41 -11.53 -19.18
C SER A 38 -9.23 -12.41 -18.25
N LEU A 39 -10.40 -12.81 -18.74
CA LEU A 39 -11.27 -13.80 -18.11
C LEU A 39 -10.96 -15.18 -18.69
N TRP A 40 -10.91 -16.17 -17.80
CA TRP A 40 -10.57 -17.54 -18.11
C TRP A 40 -11.62 -18.48 -17.55
N SER A 41 -11.93 -19.55 -18.29
CA SER A 41 -12.69 -20.71 -17.82
C SER A 41 -11.83 -21.94 -18.05
N GLY A 42 -11.29 -22.51 -16.97
CA GLY A 42 -10.22 -23.51 -17.06
C GLY A 42 -9.02 -22.96 -17.84
N GLN A 43 -8.68 -23.59 -18.97
CA GLN A 43 -7.55 -23.20 -19.83
C GLN A 43 -7.95 -22.29 -21.00
N ARG A 44 -9.24 -21.92 -21.12
CA ARG A 44 -9.72 -21.10 -22.24
C ARG A 44 -9.87 -19.64 -21.80
N CYS A 45 -9.23 -18.73 -22.51
CA CYS A 45 -9.52 -17.30 -22.38
C CYS A 45 -10.87 -16.99 -23.06
N THR A 46 -11.80 -16.42 -22.29
CA THR A 46 -13.16 -16.12 -22.75
C THR A 46 -13.36 -14.64 -23.09
N SER A 47 -12.58 -13.75 -22.46
CA SER A 47 -12.61 -12.32 -22.76
C SER A 47 -11.29 -11.65 -22.41
N THR A 48 -10.98 -10.54 -23.07
CA THR A 48 -9.79 -9.74 -22.82
C THR A 48 -10.13 -8.25 -22.91
N PHE A 49 -9.62 -7.48 -21.94
CA PHE A 49 -9.72 -6.04 -21.85
C PHE A 49 -8.31 -5.45 -21.78
N HIS A 50 -8.11 -4.33 -22.48
CA HIS A 50 -6.92 -3.51 -22.36
C HIS A 50 -7.29 -2.24 -21.62
N LEU A 51 -6.74 -2.07 -20.43
CA LEU A 51 -6.94 -0.87 -19.64
C LEU A 51 -5.73 0.03 -19.77
N THR A 52 -5.97 1.32 -20.00
CA THR A 52 -4.95 2.34 -19.78
C THR A 52 -4.52 2.35 -18.31
N PRO A 53 -3.35 2.90 -17.96
CA PRO A 53 -2.91 2.99 -16.57
C PRO A 53 -3.88 3.78 -15.70
N VAL A 54 -4.54 4.80 -16.28
CA VAL A 54 -5.57 5.60 -15.60
C VAL A 54 -6.80 4.76 -15.28
N GLU A 55 -7.32 3.98 -16.22
CA GLU A 55 -8.47 3.10 -15.99
C GLU A 55 -8.15 1.98 -15.01
N ALA A 56 -6.97 1.38 -15.12
CA ALA A 56 -6.51 0.38 -14.17
C ALA A 56 -6.42 0.97 -12.75
N GLY A 57 -5.90 2.19 -12.61
CA GLY A 57 -5.87 2.92 -11.34
C GLY A 57 -7.27 3.16 -10.76
N LYS A 58 -8.24 3.55 -11.60
CA LYS A 58 -9.64 3.69 -11.18
C LYS A 58 -10.23 2.37 -10.67
N LEU A 59 -9.98 1.26 -11.37
CA LEU A 59 -10.43 -0.06 -10.94
C LEU A 59 -9.81 -0.46 -9.58
N VAL A 60 -8.51 -0.26 -9.41
CA VAL A 60 -7.82 -0.53 -8.14
C VAL A 60 -8.39 0.32 -7.01
N GLY A 61 -8.62 1.61 -7.27
CA GLY A 61 -9.25 2.52 -6.30
C GLY A 61 -10.63 2.04 -5.88
N PHE A 62 -11.49 1.67 -6.85
CA PHE A 62 -12.80 1.08 -6.58
C PHE A 62 -12.70 -0.15 -5.67
N LEU A 63 -11.85 -1.12 -6.03
CA LEU A 63 -11.69 -2.35 -5.24
C LEU A 63 -11.22 -2.07 -3.81
N ALA A 64 -10.19 -1.23 -3.66
CA ALA A 64 -9.64 -0.88 -2.35
C ALA A 64 -10.68 -0.17 -1.46
N SER A 65 -11.41 0.80 -2.02
CA SER A 65 -12.47 1.52 -1.29
C SER A 65 -13.61 0.59 -0.89
N SER A 66 -14.11 -0.25 -1.81
CA SER A 66 -15.19 -1.20 -1.52
C SER A 66 -14.79 -2.22 -0.46
N LEU A 67 -13.56 -2.74 -0.51
CA LEU A 67 -13.05 -3.67 0.51
C LEU A 67 -12.93 -3.00 1.88
N ALA A 68 -12.45 -1.75 1.94
CA ALA A 68 -12.37 -1.00 3.19
C ALA A 68 -13.77 -0.75 3.80
N SER A 69 -14.78 -0.44 2.96
CA SER A 69 -16.16 -0.26 3.40
C SER A 69 -16.84 -1.55 3.84
N ALA A 70 -16.46 -2.70 3.28
CA ALA A 70 -17.00 -4.01 3.65
C ALA A 70 -16.33 -4.63 4.88
N ALA A 71 -15.17 -4.10 5.29
CA ALA A 71 -14.47 -4.59 6.47
C ALA A 71 -15.36 -4.38 7.72
N PRO A 72 -15.58 -5.42 8.54
CA PRO A 72 -16.34 -5.25 9.77
C PRO A 72 -15.64 -4.22 10.65
N GLU A 73 -16.42 -3.27 11.17
CA GLU A 73 -15.99 -2.35 12.22
C GLU A 73 -15.31 -3.18 13.30
N ARG A 74 -13.98 -3.00 13.43
CA ARG A 74 -13.22 -3.64 14.49
C ARG A 74 -13.76 -3.06 15.78
N ARG A 75 -14.62 -3.80 16.48
CA ARG A 75 -14.99 -3.47 17.86
C ARG A 75 -13.70 -3.47 18.66
N VAL A 76 -13.15 -2.29 18.86
CA VAL A 76 -12.13 -2.05 19.87
C VAL A 76 -12.84 -2.30 21.18
N ASN A 77 -12.62 -3.49 21.75
CA ASN A 77 -12.82 -3.63 23.19
C ASN A 77 -11.97 -2.52 23.81
N PRO A 78 -12.57 -1.59 24.58
CA PRO A 78 -11.77 -0.64 25.31
C PRO A 78 -10.77 -1.46 26.12
N LEU A 79 -9.48 -1.23 25.89
CA LEU A 79 -8.43 -1.82 26.69
C LEU A 79 -8.81 -1.58 28.14
N SER A 80 -9.17 -2.65 28.86
CA SER A 80 -9.42 -2.57 30.29
C SER A 80 -8.09 -2.19 30.89
N ALA A 81 -7.95 -0.94 31.32
CA ALA A 81 -6.80 -0.50 32.06
C ALA A 81 -6.69 -1.40 33.28
N VAL A 82 -5.68 -2.28 33.30
CA VAL A 82 -5.28 -2.94 34.53
C VAL A 82 -4.80 -1.81 35.44
N PRO A 83 -5.47 -1.55 36.58
CA PRO A 83 -5.01 -0.51 37.49
C PRO A 83 -3.57 -0.87 37.92
N PRO A 84 -2.63 0.09 37.91
CA PRO A 84 -1.28 -0.18 38.36
C PRO A 84 -1.32 -0.62 39.82
N SER A 85 -0.95 -1.88 40.10
CA SER A 85 -0.68 -2.33 41.45
C SER A 85 0.70 -1.80 41.86
N GLY A 86 0.75 -0.53 42.27
CA GLY A 86 1.95 0.12 42.79
C GLY A 86 1.70 1.59 43.19
N PRO A 87 2.34 2.09 44.26
CA PRO A 87 2.11 3.45 44.76
C PRO A 87 2.53 4.52 43.73
N PRO A 88 1.95 5.74 43.80
CA PRO A 88 2.04 6.73 42.73
C PRO A 88 3.45 7.30 42.61
N ALA A 89 4.18 6.88 41.57
CA ALA A 89 5.39 7.55 41.13
C ALA A 89 5.06 8.46 39.94
N SER A 90 5.04 9.76 40.24
CA SER A 90 5.33 10.89 39.34
C SER A 90 4.56 10.99 38.03
N THR A 91 3.64 11.95 38.01
CA THR A 91 3.13 12.64 36.83
C THR A 91 4.27 13.24 36.00
N LEU A 92 4.82 12.43 35.09
CA LEU A 92 5.52 12.95 33.92
C LEU A 92 4.55 12.92 32.74
N ALA A 93 4.21 14.13 32.33
CA ALA A 93 3.42 14.52 31.19
C ALA A 93 3.38 13.48 30.06
N THR A 94 2.16 13.14 29.64
CA THR A 94 1.85 12.35 28.46
C THR A 94 2.28 13.11 27.20
N ALA A 95 3.57 13.11 26.88
CA ALA A 95 4.06 13.58 25.59
C ALA A 95 3.46 12.65 24.53
N ARG A 96 2.64 13.22 23.62
CA ARG A 96 2.05 12.45 22.53
C ARG A 96 3.19 11.82 21.72
N PRO A 97 3.14 10.52 21.37
CA PRO A 97 4.25 9.83 20.72
C PRO A 97 4.73 10.50 19.41
N GLY A 98 3.88 11.31 18.76
CA GLY A 98 4.24 12.09 17.56
C GLY A 98 4.94 13.43 17.81
N GLU A 99 5.03 13.92 19.05
CA GLU A 99 5.63 15.21 19.39
C GLU A 99 7.16 15.10 19.54
N ALA A 100 7.62 14.01 20.16
CA ALA A 100 9.04 13.67 20.24
C ALA A 100 9.65 13.44 18.85
N VAL A 101 8.92 12.80 17.94
CA VAL A 101 9.36 12.57 16.56
C VAL A 101 9.46 13.89 15.79
N ARG A 102 8.46 14.77 15.90
CA ARG A 102 8.49 16.10 15.24
C ARG A 102 9.64 16.96 15.72
N ARG A 103 9.90 16.96 17.03
CA ARG A 103 11.01 17.71 17.63
C ARG A 103 12.36 17.25 17.10
N ARG A 104 12.54 15.92 16.99
CA ARG A 104 13.78 15.35 16.45
C ARG A 104 14.01 15.68 14.97
N VAL A 105 12.95 15.75 14.16
CA VAL A 105 13.03 16.16 12.76
C VAL A 105 13.37 17.65 12.63
N ALA A 106 12.78 18.51 13.47
CA ALA A 106 13.08 19.94 13.49
C ALA A 106 14.55 20.19 13.84
N ASP A 107 15.07 19.50 14.87
CA ASP A 107 16.47 19.63 15.30
C ASP A 107 17.47 19.23 14.19
N GLU A 108 17.16 18.18 13.41
CA GLU A 108 18.00 17.76 12.28
C GLU A 108 17.96 18.74 11.11
N LEU A 109 16.78 19.29 10.80
CA LEU A 109 16.65 20.30 9.75
C LEU A 109 17.40 21.59 10.11
N GLU A 110 17.39 22.02 11.37
CA GLU A 110 18.15 23.18 11.83
C GLU A 110 19.66 22.96 11.72
N ARG A 111 20.15 21.77 12.09
CA ARG A 111 21.58 21.42 11.94
C ARG A 111 22.02 21.41 10.47
N LEU A 112 21.19 20.84 9.60
CA LEU A 112 21.46 20.82 8.16
C LEU A 112 21.45 22.23 7.57
N ALA A 113 20.51 23.09 7.99
CA ALA A 113 20.45 24.48 7.57
C ALA A 113 21.69 25.28 7.99
N HIS A 114 22.22 25.04 9.20
CA HIS A 114 23.45 25.69 9.66
C HIS A 114 24.69 25.25 8.87
N ARG A 115 24.72 24.00 8.40
CA ARG A 115 25.82 23.48 7.57
C ARG A 115 25.83 23.98 6.14
N LEU A 116 24.69 24.44 5.63
CA LEU A 116 24.52 24.90 4.25
C LEU A 116 24.60 26.42 4.12
N ARG A 117 24.71 27.15 5.23
CA ARG A 117 25.06 28.57 5.21
C ARG A 117 26.59 28.70 5.05
N PRO A 118 27.08 29.44 4.03
CA PRO A 118 28.51 29.71 3.83
C PRO A 118 29.10 30.59 4.93
#